data_AF-A0A2H3I2T6-F1
#
_entry.id   AF-A0A2H3I2T6-F1
#
_cell.length_a   1.000
_cell.length_b   1.000
_cell.length_c   1.000
_cell.angle_alpha   90.00
_cell.angle_beta   90.00
_cell.angle_gamma   90.00
#
_symmetry.space_group_name_H-M   'P 1'
#
loop_
_entity.id
_entity.type
_entity.pdbx_description
1 polymer ?
#
loop_
_entity_poly.entity_id
_entity_poly.type
_entity_poly.pdbx_seq_one_letter_code
_entity_poly.pdbx_strand_id
1 'polypeptide(L)'
;MVMVIAAAGVGLAIGALASRRPLVAFLTTMFLYIVTLLIVFTALHIRVVRRRRRTVNREVSSLNQRRTPYDYRIFVLGSGGHTKEMLMMMDDGFSNFDGFHRRYLISSGDTMSEDHLEDYEADLKTLCAAEGTNPGAHDVFTVTRARRVHQSLLTTPYTAFLSMVSIFPALLTPPPKIDGVELVYPTCIYSNGPATGFFVGLAVHLLKILGKIPENSMHFIYIESWARISTLSLTGKLFYYTGIADVLVQHKEVAEKYGLENCGEMVFNARRPDISLTDDKMMG
;
A
#
# COMPACT_ATOMS: atom_id res chain seq x y z
N MET A 1 -4.99 12.17 -23.59
CA MET A 1 -4.46 13.31 -22.81
C MET A 1 -2.92 13.29 -22.74
N VAL A 2 -2.28 12.21 -22.27
CA VAL A 2 -0.81 12.08 -22.23
C VAL A 2 -0.16 12.29 -23.61
N MET A 3 -0.69 11.67 -24.67
CA MET A 3 -0.16 11.87 -26.03
C MET A 3 -0.35 13.30 -26.57
N VAL A 4 -1.40 14.00 -26.13
CA VAL A 4 -1.66 15.40 -26.53
C VAL A 4 -0.68 16.34 -25.84
N ILE A 5 -0.37 16.09 -24.57
CA ILE A 5 0.62 16.85 -23.80
C ILE A 5 2.03 16.62 -24.35
N ALA A 6 2.37 15.36 -24.67
CA ALA A 6 3.64 15.03 -25.29
C ALA A 6 3.81 15.69 -26.67
N ALA A 7 2.78 15.65 -27.52
CA ALA A 7 2.79 16.32 -28.81
C ALA A 7 2.90 17.84 -28.68
N ALA A 8 2.22 18.44 -27.70
CA ALA A 8 2.33 19.88 -27.41
C ALA A 8 3.75 20.27 -26.94
N GLY A 9 4.40 19.44 -26.13
CA GLY A 9 5.80 19.64 -25.71
C GLY A 9 6.78 19.62 -26.88
N VAL A 10 6.62 18.68 -27.82
CA VAL A 10 7.45 18.58 -29.04
C VAL A 10 7.24 19.79 -29.94
N GLY A 11 5.99 20.23 -30.14
CA GLY A 11 5.68 21.42 -30.95
C GLY A 11 6.28 22.70 -30.37
N LEU A 12 6.23 22.87 -29.05
CA LEU A 12 6.83 24.02 -28.35
C LEU A 12 8.37 24.02 -28.45
N ALA A 13 9.01 22.85 -28.38
CA ALA A 13 10.46 22.73 -28.52
C ALA A 13 10.94 23.08 -29.94
N ILE A 14 10.22 22.64 -30.97
CA ILE A 14 10.53 22.98 -32.37
C ILE A 14 10.34 24.48 -32.62
N GLY A 15 9.28 25.08 -32.08
CA GLY A 15 9.04 26.53 -32.19
C GLY A 15 10.10 27.38 -31.48
N ALA A 16 10.66 26.90 -30.36
CA ALA A 16 11.72 27.59 -29.63
C ALA A 16 13.05 27.63 -30.39
N LEU A 17 13.37 26.57 -31.14
CA LEU A 17 14.58 26.48 -31.97
C LEU A 17 14.57 27.44 -33.17
N ALA A 18 13.39 27.80 -33.68
CA ALA A 18 13.22 28.74 -34.79
C ALA A 18 13.22 30.22 -34.35
N SER A 19 13.37 30.52 -33.05
CA SER A 19 13.29 31.89 -32.53
C SER A 19 14.60 32.66 -32.67
N ARG A 20 14.51 33.99 -32.84
CA ARG A 20 15.67 34.90 -32.88
C ARG A 20 16.50 34.90 -31.59
N ARG A 21 15.94 34.44 -30.47
CA ARG A 21 16.62 34.25 -29.17
C ARG A 21 16.34 32.82 -28.68
N PRO A 22 17.05 31.81 -29.21
CA PRO A 22 16.68 30.40 -29.02
C PRO A 22 16.76 29.96 -27.56
N LEU A 23 17.74 30.45 -26.79
CA LEU A 23 17.87 30.11 -25.36
C LEU A 23 16.69 30.63 -24.52
N VAL A 24 16.28 31.89 -24.73
CA VAL A 24 15.14 32.48 -24.00
C VAL A 24 13.84 31.78 -24.39
N ALA A 25 13.65 31.48 -25.68
CA ALA A 25 12.49 30.73 -26.14
C ALA A 25 12.47 29.30 -25.59
N PHE A 26 13.63 28.64 -25.48
CA PHE A 26 13.75 27.30 -24.90
C PHE A 26 13.41 27.30 -23.41
N LEU A 27 13.97 28.22 -22.62
CA LEU A 27 13.69 28.30 -21.19
C LEU A 27 12.22 28.64 -20.90
N THR A 28 11.64 29.57 -21.66
CA THR A 28 10.23 29.94 -21.51
C THR A 28 9.28 28.81 -21.91
N THR A 29 9.56 28.10 -23.01
CA THR A 29 8.76 26.93 -23.41
C THR A 29 8.88 25.78 -22.42
N MET A 30 10.09 25.51 -21.91
CA MET A 30 10.30 24.53 -20.83
C MET A 30 9.52 24.91 -19.56
N PHE A 31 9.58 26.17 -19.14
CA PHE A 31 8.83 26.65 -17.97
C PHE A 31 7.31 26.47 -18.15
N LEU A 32 6.76 26.92 -19.30
CA LEU A 32 5.33 26.77 -19.60
C LEU A 32 4.92 25.30 -19.67
N TYR A 33 5.77 24.43 -20.22
CA TYR A 33 5.54 22.99 -20.26
C TYR A 33 5.50 22.37 -18.86
N ILE A 34 6.45 22.72 -17.99
CA ILE A 34 6.48 22.27 -16.59
C ILE A 34 5.23 22.74 -15.83
N VAL A 35 4.86 24.02 -15.98
CA VAL A 35 3.64 24.55 -15.37
C VAL A 35 2.39 23.83 -15.88
N THR A 36 2.31 23.57 -17.17
CA THR A 36 1.18 22.82 -17.77
C THR A 36 1.12 21.39 -17.23
N LEU A 37 2.26 20.71 -17.13
CA LEU A 37 2.34 19.38 -16.52
C LEU A 37 1.90 19.39 -15.06
N LEU A 38 2.31 20.39 -14.28
CA LEU A 38 1.92 20.54 -12.89
C LEU A 38 0.41 20.76 -12.76
N ILE A 39 -0.17 21.67 -13.56
CA ILE A 39 -1.62 21.90 -13.57
C ILE A 39 -2.39 20.62 -13.91
N VAL A 40 -1.96 19.90 -14.95
CA VAL A 40 -2.59 18.64 -15.36
C VAL A 40 -2.47 17.60 -14.26
N PHE A 41 -1.28 17.43 -13.67
CA PHE A 41 -1.04 16.48 -12.60
C PHE A 41 -1.92 16.80 -11.39
N THR A 42 -1.99 18.06 -10.96
CA THR A 42 -2.85 18.51 -9.86
C THR A 42 -4.33 18.28 -10.18
N ALA A 43 -4.79 18.55 -11.41
CA ALA A 43 -6.17 18.29 -11.81
C ALA A 43 -6.52 16.79 -11.79
N LEU A 44 -5.60 15.93 -12.27
CA LEU A 44 -5.75 14.48 -12.22
C LEU A 44 -5.75 13.97 -10.78
N HIS A 45 -4.83 14.46 -9.95
CA HIS A 45 -4.75 14.17 -8.53
C HIS A 45 -6.07 14.51 -7.82
N ILE A 46 -6.56 15.74 -7.96
CA ILE A 46 -7.83 16.18 -7.38
C ILE A 46 -8.99 15.31 -7.87
N ARG A 47 -9.03 14.96 -9.17
CA ARG A 47 -10.06 14.07 -9.72
C ARG A 47 -10.03 12.69 -9.08
N VAL A 48 -8.85 12.08 -8.96
CA VAL A 48 -8.66 10.76 -8.35
C VAL A 48 -9.08 10.79 -6.88
N VAL A 49 -8.59 11.76 -6.09
CA VAL A 49 -8.92 11.90 -4.67
C VAL A 49 -10.43 12.13 -4.46
N ARG A 50 -11.05 13.03 -5.23
CA ARG A 50 -12.50 13.30 -5.13
C ARG A 50 -13.34 12.09 -5.49
N ARG A 51 -12.94 11.30 -6.49
CA ARG A 51 -13.64 10.08 -6.89
C ARG A 51 -13.54 8.99 -5.81
N ARG A 52 -12.33 8.77 -5.29
CA ARG A 52 -12.09 7.80 -4.19
C ARG A 52 -12.94 8.08 -2.97
N ARG A 53 -12.99 9.33 -2.50
CA ARG A 53 -13.86 9.73 -1.37
C ARG A 53 -15.34 9.40 -1.60
N ARG A 54 -15.83 9.48 -2.85
CA ARG A 54 -17.20 9.07 -3.19
C ARG A 54 -17.38 7.56 -3.18
N THR A 55 -16.39 6.81 -3.65
CA THR A 55 -16.42 5.35 -3.66
C THR A 55 -16.37 4.78 -2.24
N VAL A 56 -15.46 5.25 -1.38
CA VAL A 56 -15.37 4.79 0.02
C VAL A 56 -16.69 5.00 0.75
N ASN A 57 -17.30 6.18 0.64
CA ASN A 57 -18.61 6.46 1.26
C ASN A 57 -19.74 5.56 0.72
N ARG A 58 -19.65 5.12 -0.54
CA ARG A 58 -20.61 4.18 -1.17
C ARG A 58 -20.33 2.73 -0.79
N GLU A 59 -19.08 2.34 -0.64
CA GLU A 59 -18.74 0.96 -0.28
C GLU A 59 -19.08 0.65 1.17
N VAL A 60 -18.85 1.59 2.09
CA VAL A 60 -19.28 1.47 3.50
C VAL A 60 -20.79 1.22 3.62
N SER A 61 -21.60 1.80 2.71
CA SER A 61 -23.05 1.55 2.67
C SER A 61 -23.44 0.23 1.98
N SER A 62 -22.52 -0.42 1.26
CA SER A 62 -22.74 -1.66 0.49
C SER A 62 -22.01 -2.90 1.03
N LEU A 63 -21.22 -2.77 2.11
CA LEU A 63 -20.46 -3.87 2.76
C LEU A 63 -21.36 -5.07 3.14
N ASN A 64 -22.66 -4.85 3.34
CA ASN A 64 -23.63 -5.91 3.60
C ASN A 64 -24.03 -6.73 2.35
N GLN A 65 -23.57 -6.38 1.14
CA GLN A 65 -24.15 -6.90 -0.11
C GLN A 65 -23.17 -7.60 -1.08
N ARG A 66 -21.85 -7.52 -0.86
CA ARG A 66 -20.86 -8.20 -1.71
C ARG A 66 -19.99 -9.16 -0.90
N ARG A 67 -20.41 -10.42 -0.83
CA ARG A 67 -19.50 -11.54 -0.60
C ARG A 67 -19.04 -12.04 -1.97
N THR A 68 -17.95 -11.48 -2.49
CA THR A 68 -17.25 -12.18 -3.57
C THR A 68 -16.61 -13.42 -2.96
N PRO A 69 -16.74 -14.61 -3.59
CA PRO A 69 -16.16 -15.83 -3.04
C PRO A 69 -14.63 -15.80 -3.03
N TYR A 70 -14.02 -14.90 -3.81
CA TYR A 70 -12.57 -14.71 -3.85
C TYR A 70 -12.22 -13.27 -3.49
N ASP A 71 -11.13 -13.10 -2.74
CA ASP A 71 -10.58 -11.79 -2.37
C ASP A 71 -9.06 -11.85 -2.38
N TYR A 72 -8.43 -10.78 -2.85
CA TYR A 72 -6.98 -10.67 -2.98
C TYR A 72 -6.51 -9.41 -2.27
N ARG A 73 -5.70 -9.56 -1.23
CA ARG A 73 -5.17 -8.43 -0.45
C ARG A 73 -3.66 -8.46 -0.38
N ILE A 74 -3.07 -7.28 -0.26
CA ILE A 74 -1.63 -7.11 -0.08
C ILE A 74 -1.33 -6.52 1.29
N PHE A 75 -0.34 -7.07 1.97
CA PHE A 75 0.17 -6.60 3.24
C PHE A 75 1.63 -6.19 3.09
N VAL A 76 1.92 -4.91 3.30
CA VAL A 76 3.28 -4.37 3.26
C VAL A 76 3.87 -4.45 4.66
N LEU A 77 4.79 -5.40 4.86
CA LEU A 77 5.44 -5.64 6.13
C LEU A 77 6.58 -4.62 6.32
N GLY A 78 6.49 -3.86 7.41
CA GLY A 78 7.49 -2.86 7.78
C GLY A 78 8.60 -3.47 8.64
N SER A 79 9.86 -3.23 8.31
CA SER A 79 10.99 -3.83 9.05
C SER A 79 10.92 -3.65 10.57
N GLY A 80 11.28 -4.69 11.32
CA GLY A 80 11.35 -4.68 12.78
C GLY A 80 9.96 -4.79 13.44
N GLY A 81 9.69 -3.93 14.43
CA GLY A 81 8.43 -3.99 15.20
C GLY A 81 7.16 -3.80 14.37
N HIS A 82 7.25 -3.11 13.22
CA HIS A 82 6.09 -2.90 12.35
C HIS A 82 5.56 -4.20 11.72
N THR A 83 6.43 -5.18 11.39
CA THR A 83 5.98 -6.48 10.88
C THR A 83 5.10 -7.17 11.91
N LYS A 84 5.56 -7.22 13.16
CA LYS A 84 4.79 -7.81 14.26
C LYS A 84 3.46 -7.08 14.49
N GLU A 85 3.46 -5.75 14.49
CA GLU A 85 2.22 -4.97 14.58
C GLU A 85 1.24 -5.34 13.45
N MET A 86 1.71 -5.44 12.21
CA MET A 86 0.85 -5.78 11.06
C MET A 86 0.28 -7.19 11.18
N LEU A 87 1.12 -8.18 11.47
CA LEU A 87 0.69 -9.58 11.62
C LEU A 87 -0.30 -9.74 12.78
N MET A 88 -0.10 -9.04 13.89
CA MET A 88 -1.06 -9.02 15.00
C MET A 88 -2.39 -8.35 14.64
N MET A 89 -2.38 -7.30 13.80
CA MET A 89 -3.62 -6.69 13.29
C MET A 89 -4.39 -7.59 12.33
N MET A 90 -3.68 -8.49 11.66
CA MET A 90 -4.29 -9.52 10.82
C MET A 90 -4.83 -10.70 11.64
N ASP A 91 -4.54 -10.76 12.94
CA ASP A 91 -4.93 -11.86 13.82
C ASP A 91 -6.17 -11.51 14.65
N ASP A 92 -7.34 -11.67 14.06
CA ASP A 92 -8.64 -11.42 14.69
C ASP A 92 -9.32 -12.71 15.21
N GLY A 93 -8.64 -13.85 15.10
CA GLY A 93 -9.16 -15.19 15.43
C GLY A 93 -10.14 -15.73 14.38
N PHE A 94 -10.26 -15.10 13.21
CA PHE A 94 -10.98 -15.65 12.07
C PHE A 94 -10.15 -16.75 11.40
N SER A 95 -10.78 -17.87 11.06
CA SER A 95 -10.10 -19.08 10.60
C SER A 95 -10.50 -19.52 9.20
N ASN A 96 -11.46 -18.87 8.54
CA ASN A 96 -11.96 -19.31 7.24
C ASN A 96 -11.55 -18.39 6.09
N PHE A 97 -10.37 -18.63 5.54
CA PHE A 97 -9.81 -17.86 4.43
C PHE A 97 -10.03 -18.53 3.08
N ASP A 98 -11.13 -19.27 2.93
CA ASP A 98 -11.45 -19.91 1.65
C ASP A 98 -11.62 -18.86 0.53
N GLY A 99 -10.99 -19.13 -0.62
CA GLY A 99 -10.91 -18.18 -1.73
C GLY A 99 -10.09 -16.90 -1.47
N PHE A 100 -9.42 -16.78 -0.32
CA PHE A 100 -8.62 -15.61 0.04
C PHE A 100 -7.15 -15.76 -0.37
N HIS A 101 -6.60 -14.73 -1.03
CA HIS A 101 -5.19 -14.65 -1.36
C HIS A 101 -4.49 -13.50 -0.62
N ARG A 102 -3.40 -13.81 0.09
CA ARG A 102 -2.57 -12.83 0.80
C ARG A 102 -1.20 -12.69 0.14
N ARG A 103 -0.90 -11.52 -0.38
CA ARG A 103 0.48 -11.19 -0.79
C ARG A 103 1.18 -10.38 0.27
N TYR A 104 2.37 -10.83 0.67
CA TYR A 104 3.22 -10.12 1.61
C TYR A 104 4.37 -9.42 0.88
N LEU A 105 4.48 -8.10 1.04
CA LEU A 105 5.62 -7.33 0.54
C LEU A 105 6.66 -7.20 1.64
N ILE A 106 7.84 -7.75 1.41
CA ILE A 106 8.97 -7.70 2.34
C ILE A 106 10.12 -6.94 1.69
N SER A 107 10.84 -6.15 2.49
CA SER A 107 12.02 -5.42 2.00
C SER A 107 13.24 -6.34 1.91
N SER A 108 14.05 -6.19 0.87
CA SER A 108 15.25 -7.01 0.64
C SER A 108 16.22 -6.95 1.84
N GLY A 109 16.61 -8.12 2.35
CA GLY A 109 17.53 -8.24 3.49
C GLY A 109 16.88 -7.99 4.86
N ASP A 110 15.58 -8.24 4.97
CA ASP A 110 14.79 -8.17 6.19
C ASP A 110 14.35 -9.57 6.63
N THR A 111 15.33 -10.42 6.95
CA THR A 111 15.10 -11.83 7.29
C THR A 111 14.20 -11.98 8.53
N MET A 112 14.32 -11.06 9.49
CA MET A 112 13.44 -11.06 10.67
C MET A 112 11.96 -10.96 10.31
N SER A 113 11.62 -10.18 9.27
CA SER A 113 10.24 -10.07 8.81
C SER A 113 9.78 -11.30 8.03
N GLU A 114 10.71 -11.99 7.36
CA GLU A 114 10.46 -13.29 6.71
C GLU A 114 10.17 -14.36 7.77
N ASP A 115 11.04 -14.49 8.78
CA ASP A 115 10.89 -15.45 9.89
C ASP A 115 9.56 -15.25 10.62
N HIS A 116 9.21 -14.00 10.99
CA HIS A 116 7.94 -13.71 11.65
C HIS A 116 6.71 -14.02 10.79
N LEU A 117 6.83 -13.88 9.47
CA LEU A 117 5.75 -14.22 8.56
C LEU A 117 5.58 -15.74 8.44
N GLU A 118 6.69 -16.48 8.37
CA GLU A 118 6.68 -17.94 8.34
C GLU A 118 6.02 -18.51 9.60
N ASP A 119 6.40 -18.00 10.78
CA ASP A 119 5.77 -18.35 12.06
C ASP A 119 4.25 -18.05 12.03
N TYR A 120 3.86 -16.86 11.56
CA TYR A 120 2.46 -16.44 11.50
C TYR A 120 1.59 -17.33 10.60
N GLU A 121 2.07 -17.69 9.40
CA GLU A 121 1.33 -18.56 8.47
C GLU A 121 1.35 -20.03 8.94
N ALA A 122 2.40 -20.47 9.63
CA ALA A 122 2.43 -21.80 10.27
C ALA A 122 1.38 -21.91 11.38
N ASP A 123 1.30 -20.92 12.26
CA ASP A 123 0.29 -20.82 13.31
C ASP A 123 -1.13 -20.68 12.75
N LEU A 124 -1.28 -19.93 11.64
CA LEU A 124 -2.58 -19.83 10.97
C LEU A 124 -3.02 -21.18 10.40
N LYS A 125 -2.09 -21.95 9.82
CA LYS A 125 -2.37 -23.27 9.27
C LYS A 125 -2.74 -24.28 10.36
N THR A 126 -2.09 -24.25 11.51
CA THR A 126 -2.44 -25.13 12.65
C THR A 126 -3.81 -24.79 13.21
N LEU A 127 -4.13 -23.50 13.36
CA LEU A 127 -5.45 -23.04 13.80
C LEU A 127 -6.56 -23.44 12.83
N CYS A 128 -6.36 -23.23 11.53
CA CYS A 128 -7.34 -23.64 10.52
C CYS A 128 -7.51 -25.17 10.49
N ALA A 129 -6.43 -25.94 10.67
CA ALA A 129 -6.51 -27.39 10.76
C ALA A 129 -7.30 -27.86 12.00
N ALA A 130 -7.11 -27.19 13.14
CA ALA A 130 -7.84 -27.49 14.38
C ALA A 130 -9.36 -27.19 14.25
N GLU A 131 -9.72 -26.14 13.51
CA GLU A 131 -11.11 -25.73 13.27
C GLU A 131 -11.74 -26.37 12.02
N GLY A 132 -10.97 -27.13 11.23
CA GLY A 132 -11.43 -27.77 10.00
C GLY A 132 -11.67 -26.79 8.84
N THR A 133 -11.01 -25.64 8.85
CA THR A 133 -11.13 -24.57 7.84
C THR A 133 -9.89 -24.48 6.94
N ASN A 134 -9.97 -23.65 5.90
CA ASN A 134 -8.87 -23.43 4.95
C ASN A 134 -8.11 -22.13 5.28
N PRO A 135 -6.78 -22.15 5.45
CA PRO A 135 -5.98 -20.94 5.66
C PRO A 135 -5.87 -20.07 4.39
N GLY A 136 -6.33 -20.53 3.22
CA GLY A 136 -6.24 -19.79 1.96
C GLY A 136 -4.84 -19.87 1.34
N ALA A 137 -4.61 -19.06 0.30
CA ALA A 137 -3.31 -19.02 -0.40
C ALA A 137 -2.52 -17.78 -0.02
N HIS A 138 -1.20 -17.88 -0.01
CA HIS A 138 -0.32 -16.73 0.18
C HIS A 138 0.88 -16.77 -0.77
N ASP A 139 1.46 -15.59 -1.02
CA ASP A 139 2.75 -15.44 -1.67
C ASP A 139 3.57 -14.31 -1.06
N VAL A 140 4.89 -14.36 -1.26
CA VAL A 140 5.83 -13.35 -0.76
C VAL A 140 6.50 -12.68 -1.95
N PHE A 141 6.52 -11.34 -1.94
CA PHE A 141 7.17 -10.54 -2.96
C PHE A 141 8.22 -9.62 -2.31
N THR A 142 9.49 -9.91 -2.58
CA THR A 142 10.60 -9.11 -2.06
C THR A 142 10.81 -7.86 -2.89
N VAL A 143 10.72 -6.69 -2.26
CA VAL A 143 10.97 -5.37 -2.87
C VAL A 143 12.34 -4.83 -2.45
N THR A 144 12.97 -4.03 -3.30
CA THR A 144 14.28 -3.46 -2.97
C THR A 144 14.14 -2.50 -1.79
N ARG A 145 15.02 -2.62 -0.78
CA ARG A 145 15.01 -1.75 0.39
C ARG A 145 15.36 -0.31 0.02
N ALA A 146 14.52 0.65 0.43
CA ALA A 146 14.69 2.07 0.12
C ALA A 146 16.01 2.67 0.63
N ARG A 147 16.44 2.25 1.82
CA ARG A 147 17.71 2.66 2.43
C ARG A 147 18.30 1.51 3.25
N ARG A 148 19.57 1.20 3.02
CA ARG A 148 20.32 0.24 3.87
C ARG A 148 20.83 0.92 5.13
N VAL A 149 20.98 0.16 6.21
CA VAL A 149 21.64 0.65 7.43
C VAL A 149 23.08 1.02 7.07
N HIS A 150 23.58 2.14 7.61
CA HIS A 150 24.88 2.75 7.26
C HIS A 150 25.03 3.29 5.83
N GLN A 151 23.95 3.35 5.04
CA GLN A 151 24.01 3.98 3.72
C GLN A 151 24.14 5.51 3.84
N SER A 152 25.03 6.07 3.03
CA SER A 152 25.18 7.52 2.85
C SER A 152 23.87 8.15 2.38
N LEU A 153 23.55 9.34 2.92
CA LEU A 153 22.38 10.11 2.51
C LEU A 153 22.44 10.52 1.03
N LEU A 154 23.63 10.58 0.42
CA LEU A 154 23.80 10.94 -0.99
C LEU A 154 23.36 9.83 -1.95
N THR A 155 23.53 8.56 -1.57
CA THR A 155 23.09 7.42 -2.41
C THR A 155 21.67 6.98 -2.10
N THR A 156 21.08 7.49 -1.02
CA THR A 156 19.72 7.17 -0.57
C THR A 156 18.64 7.49 -1.62
N PRO A 157 18.69 8.63 -2.36
CA PRO A 157 17.71 8.91 -3.42
C PRO A 157 17.69 7.85 -4.52
N TYR A 158 18.87 7.33 -4.90
CA TYR A 158 18.98 6.31 -5.93
C TYR A 158 18.36 4.98 -5.49
N THR A 159 18.68 4.51 -4.28
CA THR A 159 18.08 3.27 -3.75
C THR A 159 16.59 3.42 -3.45
N ALA A 160 16.14 4.61 -3.04
CA ALA A 160 14.72 4.91 -2.88
C ALA A 160 13.98 4.85 -4.23
N PHE A 161 14.58 5.36 -5.31
CA PHE A 161 14.00 5.23 -6.65
C PHE A 161 13.92 3.77 -7.10
N LEU A 162 14.98 2.99 -6.93
CA LEU A 162 14.98 1.56 -7.25
C LEU A 162 13.92 0.78 -6.44
N SER A 163 13.78 1.11 -5.15
CA SER A 163 12.71 0.59 -4.30
C SER A 163 11.34 0.86 -4.90
N MET A 164 11.07 2.11 -5.30
CA MET A 164 9.82 2.49 -5.94
C MET A 164 9.57 1.74 -7.26
N VAL A 165 10.59 1.55 -8.09
CA VAL A 165 10.47 0.79 -9.34
C VAL A 165 10.17 -0.69 -9.07
N SER A 166 10.81 -1.28 -8.05
CA SER A 166 10.61 -2.69 -7.69
C SER A 166 9.22 -3.01 -7.14
N ILE A 167 8.45 -2.00 -6.72
CA ILE A 167 7.08 -2.15 -6.24
C ILE A 167 6.10 -2.40 -7.40
N PHE A 168 6.34 -1.87 -8.61
CA PHE A 168 5.40 -2.03 -9.72
C PHE A 168 5.15 -3.50 -10.10
N PRO A 169 6.18 -4.36 -10.23
CA PRO A 169 5.98 -5.80 -10.39
C PRO A 169 5.15 -6.43 -9.28
N ALA A 170 5.36 -6.04 -8.02
CA ALA A 170 4.61 -6.58 -6.87
C ALA A 170 3.12 -6.24 -6.93
N LEU A 171 2.76 -5.08 -7.52
CA LEU A 171 1.38 -4.62 -7.68
C LEU A 171 0.71 -5.14 -8.95
N LEU A 172 1.46 -5.35 -10.03
CA LEU A 172 0.91 -5.64 -11.36
C LEU A 172 1.01 -7.11 -11.77
N THR A 173 1.81 -7.91 -11.07
CA THR A 173 1.90 -9.36 -11.33
C THR A 173 0.77 -10.07 -10.59
N PRO A 174 -0.17 -10.74 -11.27
CA PRO A 174 -1.22 -11.49 -10.58
C PRO A 174 -0.63 -12.67 -9.80
N PRO A 175 -1.24 -13.09 -8.68
CA PRO A 175 -0.89 -14.32 -7.99
C PRO A 175 -1.34 -15.56 -8.79
N PRO A 176 -0.93 -16.78 -8.35
CA PRO A 176 -1.44 -18.02 -8.92
C PRO A 176 -2.98 -18.07 -8.90
N LYS A 177 -3.57 -18.73 -9.90
CA LYS A 177 -5.04 -18.87 -9.99
C LYS A 177 -5.57 -19.70 -8.83
N ILE A 178 -6.64 -19.24 -8.21
CA ILE A 178 -7.39 -19.98 -7.18
C ILE A 178 -8.65 -20.50 -7.85
N ASP A 179 -8.84 -21.82 -7.87
CA ASP A 179 -9.98 -22.49 -8.52
C ASP A 179 -10.24 -22.06 -9.98
N GLY A 180 -9.17 -21.78 -10.72
CA GLY A 180 -9.24 -21.31 -12.11
C GLY A 180 -9.61 -19.82 -12.27
N VAL A 181 -9.87 -19.10 -11.17
CA VAL A 181 -10.14 -17.66 -11.16
C VAL A 181 -8.82 -16.88 -11.13
N GLU A 182 -8.72 -15.88 -12.00
CA GLU A 182 -7.55 -15.01 -12.10
C GLU A 182 -7.77 -13.71 -11.32
N LEU A 183 -6.98 -13.52 -10.27
CA LEU A 183 -7.05 -12.36 -9.39
C LEU A 183 -6.12 -11.25 -9.91
N VAL A 184 -6.60 -10.47 -10.88
CA VAL A 184 -5.74 -9.52 -11.62
C VAL A 184 -5.17 -8.41 -10.74
N TYR A 185 -6.00 -7.81 -9.87
CA TYR A 185 -5.59 -6.72 -8.98
C TYR A 185 -6.09 -6.96 -7.56
N PRO A 186 -5.32 -6.57 -6.54
CA PRO A 186 -5.78 -6.68 -5.17
C PRO A 186 -6.90 -5.68 -4.91
N THR A 187 -7.82 -6.03 -4.03
CA THR A 187 -8.90 -5.16 -3.57
C THR A 187 -8.33 -4.08 -2.65
N CYS A 188 -7.59 -4.50 -1.63
CA CYS A 188 -7.00 -3.65 -0.60
C CYS A 188 -5.50 -3.91 -0.42
N ILE A 189 -4.78 -2.86 -0.05
CA ILE A 189 -3.35 -2.88 0.28
C ILE A 189 -3.18 -2.21 1.63
N TYR A 190 -2.64 -2.95 2.61
CA TYR A 190 -2.42 -2.46 3.96
C TYR A 190 -0.94 -2.19 4.19
N SER A 191 -0.63 -1.10 4.90
CA SER A 191 0.73 -0.82 5.33
C SER A 191 0.73 -0.04 6.63
N ASN A 192 1.63 -0.39 7.54
CA ASN A 192 1.96 0.40 8.72
C ASN A 192 3.41 0.93 8.72
N GLY A 193 4.25 0.40 7.83
CA GLY A 193 5.65 0.80 7.70
C GLY A 193 5.82 2.15 7.00
N PRO A 194 6.84 2.94 7.37
CA PRO A 194 6.98 4.31 6.89
C PRO A 194 7.42 4.41 5.42
N ALA A 195 8.65 3.98 5.10
CA ALA A 195 9.27 4.27 3.79
C ALA A 195 8.68 3.42 2.66
N THR A 196 8.75 2.09 2.80
CA THR A 196 8.20 1.16 1.81
C THR A 196 6.69 1.36 1.65
N GLY A 197 5.96 1.52 2.77
CA GLY A 197 4.53 1.84 2.75
C GLY A 197 4.21 3.12 1.98
N PHE A 198 4.96 4.20 2.21
CA PHE A 198 4.79 5.44 1.44
C PHE A 198 5.01 5.24 -0.06
N PHE A 199 6.07 4.54 -0.47
CA PHE A 199 6.32 4.28 -1.89
C PHE A 199 5.27 3.37 -2.52
N VAL A 200 4.72 2.40 -1.78
CA VAL A 200 3.61 1.56 -2.27
C VAL A 200 2.36 2.42 -2.49
N GLY A 201 1.97 3.24 -1.51
CA GLY A 201 0.84 4.15 -1.66
C GLY A 201 1.02 5.12 -2.83
N LEU A 202 2.23 5.67 -3.00
CA LEU A 202 2.58 6.54 -4.12
C LEU A 202 2.48 5.81 -5.47
N ALA A 203 3.03 4.60 -5.58
CA ALA A 203 2.97 3.80 -6.81
C ALA A 203 1.52 3.48 -7.22
N VAL A 204 0.68 3.06 -6.27
CA VAL A 204 -0.77 2.86 -6.50
C VAL A 204 -1.44 4.14 -6.96
N HIS A 205 -1.11 5.28 -6.32
CA HIS A 205 -1.68 6.56 -6.69
C HIS A 205 -1.27 7.01 -8.10
N LEU A 206 -0.01 6.80 -8.49
CA LEU A 206 0.48 7.04 -9.84
C LEU A 206 -0.24 6.15 -10.86
N LEU A 207 -0.42 4.86 -10.58
CA LEU A 207 -1.17 3.95 -11.46
C LEU A 207 -2.62 4.41 -11.68
N LYS A 208 -3.27 4.92 -10.62
CA LYS A 208 -4.63 5.49 -10.70
C LYS A 208 -4.66 6.81 -11.50
N ILE A 209 -3.68 7.71 -11.31
CA ILE A 209 -3.55 8.94 -12.11
C ILE A 209 -3.36 8.63 -13.59
N LEU A 210 -2.55 7.61 -13.90
CA LEU A 210 -2.26 7.18 -15.27
C LEU A 210 -3.42 6.38 -15.91
N GLY A 211 -4.46 6.03 -15.14
CA GLY A 211 -5.58 5.23 -15.60
C GLY A 211 -5.20 3.79 -15.97
N LYS A 212 -4.13 3.26 -15.36
CA LYS A 212 -3.62 1.90 -15.62
C LYS A 212 -4.32 0.82 -14.83
N ILE A 213 -4.98 1.19 -13.73
CA ILE A 213 -5.73 0.25 -12.88
C ILE A 213 -7.17 0.74 -12.67
N PRO A 214 -8.12 -0.18 -12.41
CA PRO A 214 -9.50 0.18 -12.08
C PRO A 214 -9.58 1.04 -10.81
N GLU A 215 -10.62 1.87 -10.73
CA GLU A 215 -10.81 2.78 -9.58
C GLU A 215 -11.19 2.03 -8.29
N ASN A 216 -11.90 0.90 -8.41
CA ASN A 216 -12.40 0.07 -7.29
C ASN A 216 -11.43 -1.05 -6.92
N SER A 217 -10.14 -0.85 -7.15
CA SER A 217 -9.08 -1.81 -6.86
C SER A 217 -7.89 -1.08 -6.25
N MET A 218 -7.02 -1.82 -5.57
CA MET A 218 -5.84 -1.30 -4.87
C MET A 218 -6.20 -0.15 -3.93
N HIS A 219 -7.18 -0.34 -3.06
CA HIS A 219 -7.48 0.62 -2.00
C HIS A 219 -6.34 0.60 -0.99
N PHE A 220 -5.57 1.69 -0.94
CA PHE A 220 -4.40 1.79 -0.08
C PHE A 220 -4.80 2.30 1.30
N ILE A 221 -4.63 1.45 2.30
CA ILE A 221 -5.00 1.69 3.69
C ILE A 221 -3.71 1.80 4.50
N TYR A 222 -3.43 3.02 4.96
CA TYR A 222 -2.32 3.24 5.87
C TYR A 222 -2.80 3.15 7.30
N ILE A 223 -2.13 2.32 8.09
CA ILE A 223 -2.40 2.10 9.50
C ILE A 223 -1.24 2.67 10.29
N GLU A 224 -1.49 3.62 11.19
CA GLU A 224 -0.42 4.11 12.04
C GLU A 224 0.00 3.08 13.08
N SER A 225 1.30 3.09 13.40
CA SER A 225 1.87 2.25 14.45
C SER A 225 1.30 2.60 15.82
N TRP A 226 1.15 1.58 16.68
CA TRP A 226 0.66 1.74 18.04
C TRP A 226 1.55 2.61 18.92
N ALA A 227 2.83 2.73 18.56
CA ALA A 227 3.74 3.64 19.26
C ALA A 227 3.36 5.13 19.08
N ARG A 228 2.40 5.46 18.20
CA ARG A 228 2.02 6.83 17.86
C ARG A 228 0.59 7.16 18.30
N ILE A 229 0.45 7.40 19.60
CA ILE A 229 -0.84 7.69 20.25
C ILE A 229 -1.25 9.17 20.23
N SER A 230 -0.30 10.11 20.10
CA SER A 230 -0.57 11.55 20.31
C SER A 230 -0.42 12.45 19.07
N THR A 231 0.29 11.95 18.06
CA THR A 231 0.53 12.65 16.78
C THR A 231 0.76 11.65 15.65
N LEU A 232 0.36 12.05 14.44
CA LEU A 232 0.71 11.34 13.21
C LEU A 232 2.23 11.22 13.05
N SER A 233 2.69 10.07 12.55
CA SER A 233 4.07 9.94 12.09
C SER A 233 4.34 10.86 10.91
N LEU A 234 5.61 10.98 10.50
CA LEU A 234 5.93 11.74 9.29
C LEU A 234 5.20 11.16 8.06
N THR A 235 5.15 9.83 7.95
CA THR A 235 4.42 9.13 6.89
C THR A 235 2.91 9.37 7.00
N GLY A 236 2.35 9.29 8.21
CA GLY A 236 0.94 9.64 8.46
C GLY A 236 0.60 11.08 8.05
N LYS A 237 1.47 12.05 8.36
CA LYS A 237 1.34 13.45 7.92
C LYS A 237 1.42 13.58 6.40
N LEU A 238 2.34 12.86 5.75
CA LEU A 238 2.44 12.86 4.30
C LEU A 238 1.14 12.36 3.67
N PHE A 239 0.60 11.23 4.14
CA PHE A 239 -0.69 10.73 3.64
C PHE A 239 -1.85 11.67 3.93
N TYR A 240 -1.88 12.28 5.12
CA TYR A 240 -2.89 13.27 5.50
C TYR A 240 -2.92 14.48 4.56
N TYR A 241 -1.75 15.10 4.31
CA TYR A 241 -1.69 16.31 3.48
C TYR A 241 -1.79 16.03 1.98
N THR A 242 -1.30 14.87 1.53
CA THR A 242 -1.31 14.53 0.10
C THR A 242 -2.58 13.84 -0.34
N GLY A 243 -3.33 13.19 0.55
CA GLY A 243 -4.50 12.38 0.17
C GLY A 243 -4.16 11.18 -0.73
N ILE A 244 -2.91 10.70 -0.66
CA ILE A 244 -2.46 9.53 -1.44
C ILE A 244 -3.11 8.24 -0.93
N ALA A 245 -3.21 8.09 0.39
CA ALA A 245 -3.90 6.97 1.03
C ALA A 245 -5.42 7.12 0.90
N ASP A 246 -6.10 6.00 0.63
CA ASP A 246 -7.55 5.94 0.54
C ASP A 246 -8.19 6.01 1.94
N VAL A 247 -7.57 5.34 2.90
CA VAL A 247 -7.96 5.37 4.32
C VAL A 247 -6.71 5.53 5.19
N LEU A 248 -6.81 6.38 6.20
CA LEU A 248 -5.77 6.63 7.19
C LEU A 248 -6.31 6.21 8.56
N VAL A 249 -5.89 5.04 9.04
CA VAL A 249 -6.37 4.48 10.30
C VAL A 249 -5.50 4.93 11.46
N GLN A 250 -6.14 5.40 12.54
CA GLN A 250 -5.51 6.07 13.65
C GLN A 250 -6.25 5.79 14.97
N HIS A 251 -5.54 5.95 16.08
CA HIS A 251 -6.13 5.94 17.42
C HIS A 251 -7.06 7.13 17.63
N LYS A 252 -8.03 6.97 18.53
CA LYS A 252 -9.06 7.97 18.84
C LYS A 252 -8.51 9.38 19.06
N GLU A 253 -7.49 9.54 19.91
CA GLU A 253 -6.90 10.85 20.22
C GLU A 253 -6.31 11.54 18.97
N VAL A 254 -5.63 10.78 18.12
CA VAL A 254 -5.07 11.29 16.85
C VAL A 254 -6.19 11.59 15.87
N ALA A 255 -7.18 10.71 15.77
CA ALA A 255 -8.32 10.89 14.87
C ALA A 255 -9.08 12.19 15.19
N GLU A 256 -9.38 12.44 16.46
CA GLU A 256 -10.05 13.67 16.92
C GLU A 256 -9.20 14.92 16.62
N LYS A 257 -7.90 14.86 16.89
CA LYS A 257 -6.98 15.99 16.66
C LYS A 257 -6.85 16.40 15.20
N TYR A 258 -6.92 15.45 14.28
CA TYR A 258 -6.75 15.68 12.84
C TYR A 258 -8.07 15.63 12.04
N GLY A 259 -9.21 15.46 12.71
CA GLY A 259 -10.52 15.35 12.05
C GLY A 259 -10.63 14.12 11.13
N LEU A 260 -9.96 13.02 11.50
CA LEU A 260 -10.00 11.76 10.79
C LEU A 260 -11.07 10.84 11.38
N GLU A 261 -11.51 9.86 10.60
CA GLU A 261 -12.41 8.83 11.08
C GLU A 261 -11.66 7.89 12.03
N ASN A 262 -12.21 7.69 13.22
CA ASN A 262 -11.68 6.72 14.17
C ASN A 262 -12.22 5.33 13.79
N CYS A 263 -11.33 4.43 13.37
CA CYS A 263 -11.71 3.07 12.99
C CYS A 263 -11.84 2.12 14.19
N GLY A 264 -11.74 2.62 15.43
CA GLY A 264 -11.77 1.81 16.64
C GLY A 264 -10.42 1.18 16.96
N GLU A 265 -10.38 0.33 18.00
CA GLU A 265 -9.16 -0.43 18.29
C GLU A 265 -9.07 -1.61 17.32
N MET A 266 -7.98 -1.66 16.55
CA MET A 266 -7.77 -2.69 15.51
C MET A 266 -7.31 -4.04 16.08
N VAL A 267 -6.93 -4.10 17.35
CA VAL A 267 -6.54 -5.34 18.02
C VAL A 267 -7.24 -5.42 19.36
N PHE A 268 -8.23 -6.31 19.43
CA PHE A 268 -8.89 -6.69 20.67
C PHE A 268 -8.76 -8.20 20.81
N ASN A 269 -7.96 -8.66 21.78
CA ASN A 269 -7.56 -10.06 21.96
C ASN A 269 -6.84 -10.61 20.70
N ALA A 270 -5.51 -10.60 20.68
CA ALA A 270 -4.80 -11.60 19.87
C ALA A 270 -5.20 -12.97 20.44
N ARG A 271 -6.24 -13.58 19.85
CA ARG A 271 -6.92 -14.78 20.38
C ARG A 271 -6.20 -16.07 20.00
N ARG A 272 -4.97 -16.02 19.50
CA ARG A 272 -4.16 -17.23 19.42
C ARG A 272 -3.78 -17.64 20.84
N PRO A 273 -4.28 -18.77 21.39
CA PRO A 273 -3.62 -19.35 22.54
C PRO A 273 -2.18 -19.65 22.12
N ASP A 274 -1.20 -19.11 22.85
CA ASP A 274 0.20 -19.48 22.66
C ASP A 274 0.30 -21.02 22.68
N ILE A 275 0.69 -21.63 21.55
CA ILE A 275 0.75 -23.09 21.39
C ILE A 275 1.74 -23.72 22.38
N SER A 276 2.66 -22.92 22.94
CA SER A 276 3.58 -23.34 24.01
C SER A 276 2.87 -23.77 25.31
N LEU A 277 1.60 -23.44 25.51
CA LEU A 277 0.81 -23.86 26.69
C LEU A 277 0.00 -25.14 26.45
N THR A 278 -0.11 -25.61 25.21
CA THR A 278 -0.86 -26.84 24.88
C THR A 278 -0.02 -28.11 25.01
N ASP A 279 1.30 -28.03 24.85
CA ASP A 279 2.17 -29.20 25.02
C ASP A 279 2.32 -29.63 26.49
N ASP A 280 2.27 -28.70 27.45
CA ASP A 280 2.34 -29.00 28.89
C ASP A 280 1.07 -29.65 29.44
N LYS A 281 -0.07 -29.56 28.74
CA LYS A 281 -1.34 -30.20 29.17
C LYS A 281 -1.57 -31.59 28.59
N MET A 282 -0.78 -32.02 27.62
CA MET A 282 -0.89 -33.36 27.01
C MET A 282 0.16 -34.35 27.58
N MET A 283 1.00 -33.90 28.52
CA MET A 283 2.04 -34.68 29.21
C MET A 283 1.76 -34.89 30.71
N GLY A 284 0.56 -34.54 31.20
CA GLY A 284 0.15 -34.66 32.61
C GLY A 284 -0.85 -35.78 32.87
#